data_AF-A0A069PCJ2-F1
#
_entry.id   AF-A0A069PCJ2-F1
#
_cell.length_a   1.000
_cell.length_b   1.000
_cell.length_c   1.000
_cell.angle_alpha   90.00
_cell.angle_beta   90.00
_cell.angle_gamma   90.00
#
_symmetry.space_group_name_H-M   'P 1'
#
loop_
_entity.id
_entity.type
_entity.pdbx_description
1 polymer ?
#
loop_
_entity_poly.entity_id
_entity_poly.type
_entity_poly.pdbx_seq_one_letter_code
_entity_poly.pdbx_strand_id
1 'polypeptide(L)'
;MFENAVANLALTGEPAERAAERLRQASAHWLRHTAGSHMMDRQVDLRYVRDNLGHASISTTSQYLHADDDDRHRATESGLKLNW
;
A
#
# COMPACT_ATOMS: atom_id res chain seq x y z
N MET A 1 -8.38 -10.75 11.55
CA MET A 1 -6.93 -10.96 11.31
C MET A 1 -6.08 -10.03 12.19
N PHE A 2 -6.49 -8.77 12.38
CA PHE A 2 -5.68 -7.77 13.09
C PHE A 2 -6.15 -7.46 14.52
N GLU A 3 -7.06 -8.25 15.10
CA GLU A 3 -7.68 -7.97 16.42
C GLU A 3 -6.66 -7.67 17.53
N ASN A 4 -5.58 -8.46 17.61
CA ASN A 4 -4.54 -8.25 18.62
C ASN A 4 -3.79 -6.92 18.39
N ALA A 5 -3.54 -6.55 17.14
CA ALA A 5 -2.88 -5.28 16.81
C ALA A 5 -3.81 -4.09 17.10
N VAL A 6 -5.10 -4.21 16.78
CA VAL A 6 -6.13 -3.21 17.10
C VAL A 6 -6.26 -3.03 18.62
N ALA A 7 -6.30 -4.13 19.38
CA ALA A 7 -6.37 -4.09 20.83
C ALA A 7 -5.15 -3.40 21.46
N ASN A 8 -3.93 -3.71 20.97
CA ASN A 8 -2.72 -3.04 21.44
C ASN A 8 -2.70 -1.54 21.12
N LEU A 9 -3.20 -1.15 19.94
CA LEU A 9 -3.30 0.26 19.55
C LEU A 9 -4.33 1.03 20.40
N ALA A 10 -5.43 0.39 20.79
CA ALA A 10 -6.41 1.01 21.69
C ALA A 10 -5.83 1.32 23.08
N LEU A 11 -4.79 0.59 23.51
CA LEU A 11 -4.12 0.80 24.80
C LEU A 11 -3.05 1.91 24.77
N THR A 12 -2.70 2.45 23.60
CA THR A 12 -1.58 3.41 23.43
C THR A 12 -2.02 4.89 23.43
N GLY A 13 -3.32 5.17 23.60
CA GLY A 13 -3.89 6.53 23.71
C GLY A 13 -4.44 7.13 22.40
N GLU A 14 -5.08 8.30 22.50
CA GLU A 14 -5.81 9.03 21.42
C GLU A 14 -5.14 9.05 20.02
N PRO A 15 -3.81 9.24 19.86
CA PRO A 15 -3.17 9.23 18.54
C PRO A 15 -3.30 7.89 17.80
N ALA A 16 -3.47 6.78 18.53
CA ALA A 16 -3.51 5.42 17.99
C ALA A 16 -4.92 4.98 17.55
N GLU A 17 -5.98 5.73 17.89
CA GLU A 17 -7.37 5.35 17.55
C GLU A 17 -7.61 5.34 16.04
N ARG A 18 -7.10 6.35 15.33
CA ARG A 18 -7.19 6.41 13.86
C ARG A 18 -6.45 5.26 13.19
N ALA A 19 -5.33 4.82 13.75
CA ALA A 19 -4.58 3.67 13.24
C ALA A 19 -5.33 2.36 13.50
N ALA A 20 -5.92 2.22 14.70
CA ALA A 20 -6.75 1.08 15.07
C ALA A 20 -7.95 0.94 14.13
N GLU A 21 -8.63 2.04 13.81
CA GLU A 21 -9.78 2.02 12.89
C GLU A 21 -9.40 1.57 11.48
N ARG A 22 -8.28 2.08 10.95
CA ARG A 22 -7.75 1.61 9.65
C ARG A 22 -7.40 0.12 9.67
N LEU A 23 -6.82 -0.37 10.77
CA LEU A 23 -6.49 -1.78 10.94
C LEU A 23 -7.71 -2.70 11.07
N ARG A 24 -8.85 -2.20 11.54
CA ARG A 24 -10.11 -2.98 11.54
C ARG A 24 -10.62 -3.26 10.13
N GLN A 25 -10.38 -2.33 9.20
CA GLN A 25 -10.79 -2.45 7.79
C GLN A 25 -9.75 -3.19 6.93
N ALA A 26 -8.58 -3.46 7.50
CA ALA A 26 -7.49 -4.14 6.84
C ALA A 26 -7.84 -5.60 6.51
N SER A 27 -7.42 -6.05 5.33
CA SER A 27 -7.53 -7.44 4.90
C SER A 27 -6.18 -7.99 4.46
N ALA A 28 -6.08 -9.32 4.34
CA ALA A 28 -4.89 -9.96 3.78
C ALA A 28 -4.59 -9.47 2.35
N HIS A 29 -5.63 -9.18 1.58
CA HIS A 29 -5.50 -8.61 0.23
C HIS A 29 -4.92 -7.19 0.27
N TRP A 30 -5.37 -6.35 1.21
CA TRP A 30 -4.80 -5.01 1.41
C TRP A 30 -3.31 -5.06 1.76
N LEU A 31 -2.89 -5.96 2.66
CA LEU A 31 -1.46 -6.13 2.94
C LEU A 31 -0.66 -6.59 1.72
N ARG A 32 -1.20 -7.51 0.91
CA ARG A 32 -0.56 -7.95 -0.33
C ARG A 32 -0.37 -6.75 -1.27
N HIS A 33 -1.38 -5.89 -1.37
CA HIS A 33 -1.29 -4.69 -2.19
C HIS A 33 -0.24 -3.72 -1.69
N THR A 34 -0.27 -3.39 -0.41
CA THR A 34 0.74 -2.52 0.22
C THR A 34 2.15 -3.04 0.01
N ALA A 35 2.37 -4.36 0.17
CA ALA A 35 3.68 -4.97 -0.07
C ALA A 35 4.10 -4.91 -1.55
N GLY A 36 3.17 -5.18 -2.48
CA GLY A 36 3.40 -5.11 -3.92
C GLY A 36 3.78 -3.70 -4.37
N SER A 37 2.97 -2.70 -4.03
CA SER A 37 3.24 -1.29 -4.31
C SER A 37 4.56 -0.85 -3.69
N HIS A 38 4.81 -1.17 -2.41
CA HIS A 38 6.06 -0.76 -1.77
C HIS A 38 7.31 -1.33 -2.44
N MET A 39 7.27 -2.57 -2.95
CA MET A 39 8.39 -3.12 -3.72
C MET A 39 8.55 -2.39 -5.06
N MET A 40 7.47 -2.01 -5.72
CA MET A 40 7.52 -1.24 -6.96
C MET A 40 8.06 0.19 -6.74
N ASP A 41 7.67 0.87 -5.67
CA ASP A 41 8.21 2.19 -5.28
C ASP A 41 9.73 2.14 -5.06
N ARG A 42 10.23 0.97 -4.64
CA ARG A 42 11.66 0.68 -4.45
C ARG A 42 12.36 0.19 -5.72
N GLN A 43 11.67 0.25 -6.87
CA GLN A 43 12.17 -0.13 -8.19
C GLN A 43 12.65 -1.59 -8.25
N VAL A 44 12.03 -2.46 -7.44
CA VAL A 44 12.26 -3.92 -7.54
C VAL A 44 11.71 -4.40 -8.88
N ASP A 45 12.47 -5.22 -9.59
CA ASP A 45 12.03 -5.81 -10.86
C ASP A 45 10.71 -6.57 -10.67
N LEU A 46 9.74 -6.30 -11.57
CA LEU A 46 8.39 -6.84 -11.50
C LEU A 46 8.35 -8.38 -11.43
N ARG A 47 9.36 -9.07 -11.99
CA ARG A 47 9.49 -10.54 -11.92
C ARG A 47 9.76 -11.00 -10.49
N TYR A 48 10.60 -10.27 -9.75
CA TYR A 48 10.86 -10.58 -8.34
C TYR A 48 9.66 -10.25 -7.46
N VAL A 49 8.94 -9.16 -7.76
CA VAL A 49 7.67 -8.85 -7.06
C VAL A 49 6.66 -9.97 -7.27
N ARG A 50 6.50 -10.47 -8.49
CA ARG A 50 5.62 -11.61 -8.81
C ARG A 50 6.00 -12.84 -7.99
N ASP A 51 7.28 -13.19 -7.97
CA ASP A 51 7.77 -14.39 -7.29
C ASP A 51 7.61 -14.27 -5.76
N ASN A 52 7.92 -13.10 -5.19
CA ASN A 52 7.73 -12.80 -3.77
C ASN A 52 6.25 -12.88 -3.35
N LEU A 53 5.33 -12.48 -4.23
CA LEU A 53 3.89 -12.55 -3.97
C LEU A 53 3.28 -13.91 -4.35
N GLY A 54 4.06 -14.83 -4.93
CA GLY A 54 3.63 -16.16 -5.36
C GLY A 54 2.63 -16.14 -6.51
N HIS A 55 2.66 -15.12 -7.37
CA HIS A 55 1.73 -15.00 -8.50
C HIS A 55 2.17 -15.89 -9.67
N ALA A 56 1.28 -16.74 -10.15
CA ALA A 56 1.54 -17.60 -11.31
C ALA A 56 1.72 -16.80 -12.62
N SER A 57 1.15 -15.60 -12.70
CA SER A 57 1.19 -14.75 -13.90
C SER A 57 1.78 -13.37 -13.60
N ILE A 58 2.64 -12.92 -14.51
CA ILE A 58 3.16 -11.54 -14.47
C ILE A 58 2.02 -10.51 -14.65
N SER A 59 0.97 -10.88 -15.37
CA SER A 59 -0.22 -10.03 -15.59
C SER A 59 -0.99 -9.74 -14.31
N THR A 60 -0.97 -10.62 -13.32
CA THR A 60 -1.58 -10.36 -12.00
C THR A 60 -0.75 -9.36 -11.21
N THR A 61 0.55 -9.27 -11.48
CA THR A 61 1.49 -8.40 -10.76
C THR A 61 1.60 -7.03 -11.41
N SER A 62 1.33 -6.91 -12.72
CA SER A 62 1.40 -5.65 -13.45
C SER A 62 0.46 -4.56 -12.91
N GLN A 63 -0.57 -4.93 -12.14
CA GLN A 63 -1.42 -3.99 -11.41
C GLN A 63 -0.62 -3.05 -10.48
N TYR A 64 0.57 -3.46 -10.02
CA TYR A 64 1.43 -2.64 -9.16
C TYR A 64 2.30 -1.64 -9.92
N LEU A 65 2.44 -1.76 -11.25
CA LEU A 65 3.17 -0.76 -12.05
C LEU A 65 2.48 0.61 -12.00
N HIS A 66 1.15 0.61 -11.97
CA HIS A 66 0.36 1.84 -11.98
C HIS A 66 0.39 2.60 -10.66
N ALA A 67 0.87 2.00 -9.56
CA ALA A 67 1.00 2.70 -8.29
C ALA A 67 2.02 3.86 -8.38
N ASP A 68 3.14 3.65 -9.09
CA ASP A 68 4.14 4.69 -9.33
C ASP A 68 3.62 5.77 -10.29
N ASP A 69 2.83 5.37 -11.31
CA ASP A 69 2.18 6.29 -12.24
C ASP A 69 1.15 7.18 -11.51
N ASP A 70 0.30 6.62 -10.66
CA ASP A 70 -0.72 7.35 -9.89
C ASP A 70 -0.06 8.38 -8.94
N ASP A 71 1.06 8.02 -8.31
CA ASP A 71 1.81 8.91 -7.44
C ASP A 71 2.50 10.04 -8.21
N ARG A 72 3.10 9.73 -9.37
CA ARG A 72 3.64 10.75 -10.30
C ARG A 72 2.56 11.70 -10.82
N HIS A 73 1.41 11.18 -11.21
CA HIS A 73 0.27 11.98 -11.66
C HIS A 73 -0.21 12.90 -10.55
N ARG A 74 -0.37 12.39 -9.32
CA ARG A 74 -0.77 13.18 -8.15
C ARG A 74 0.25 14.26 -7.80
N ALA A 75 1.55 13.95 -7.85
CA ALA A 75 2.62 14.92 -7.62
C ALA A 75 2.63 16.03 -8.68
N THR A 76 2.43 15.67 -9.95
CA THR A 76 2.34 16.61 -11.08
C THR A 76 1.13 17.53 -10.92
N GLU A 77 -0.04 16.98 -10.62
CA GLU A 77 -1.25 17.77 -10.36
C GLU A 77 -1.10 18.70 -9.16
N SER A 78 -0.48 18.25 -8.06
CA SER A 78 -0.28 19.08 -6.88
C SER A 78 0.71 20.22 -7.13
N GLY A 79 1.77 20.00 -7.92
CA GLY A 79 2.70 21.04 -8.31
C GLY A 79 2.09 22.06 -9.28
N LEU A 80 1.17 21.60 -10.14
CA LEU A 80 0.42 22.47 -11.05
C LEU A 80 -0.66 23.29 -10.31
N LYS A 81 -1.37 22.72 -9.33
CA LYS A 81 -2.45 23.40 -8.58
C LYS A 81 -1.99 24.57 -7.69
N LEU A 82 -0.69 24.70 -7.41
CA LEU A 82 -0.15 25.78 -6.56
C LEU A 82 0.10 27.11 -7.31
N ASN A 83 -0.19 27.18 -8.61
CA ASN A 83 0.20 28.31 -9.47
C ASN A 83 -0.97 29.00 -10.21
N TRP A 84 -2.19 29.00 -9.67
CA TRP A 84 -3.31 29.81 -10.19
C TRP A 84 -4.20 30.35 -9.07
#